data_AF-A0A7L2ESD2-F1
#
_entry.id   AF-A0A7L2ESD2-F1
#
_cell.length_a   1.000
_cell.length_b   1.000
_cell.length_c   1.000
_cell.angle_alpha   90.00
_cell.angle_beta   90.00
_cell.angle_gamma   90.00
#
_symmetry.space_group_name_H-M   'P 1'
#
loop_
_entity.id
_entity.type
_entity.pdbx_description
1 polymer ?
#
loop_
_entity_poly.entity_id
_entity_poly.type
_entity_poly.pdbx_seq_one_letter_code
_entity_poly.pdbx_strand_id
1 'polypeptide(L)' 'FYFSPPGKRLPPSLFLLPPHPEEISGSRPTLSLTCLARGFFPENIDIRWQKNQELLPENPGSASFPTGS' A
#
# COMPACT_ATOMS: atom_id res chain seq x y z
N PHE A 1 17.61 -16.23 -0.44
CA PHE A 1 16.93 -16.60 -1.70
C PHE A 1 15.65 -17.35 -1.36
N TYR A 2 14.50 -16.66 -1.36
CA TYR A 2 13.21 -17.31 -1.11
C TYR A 2 12.77 -18.03 -2.39
N PHE A 3 12.92 -19.35 -2.44
CA PHE A 3 12.27 -20.19 -3.45
C PHE A 3 10.79 -20.33 -3.06
N SER A 4 9.89 -19.70 -3.82
CA SER A 4 8.45 -19.97 -3.70
C SER A 4 8.07 -21.16 -4.61
N PRO A 5 7.19 -22.08 -4.16
CA PRO A 5 6.71 -23.16 -5.00
C PRO A 5 5.85 -22.61 -6.15
N PRO A 6 5.96 -23.16 -7.37
CA PRO A 6 5.11 -22.76 -8.49
C PRO A 6 3.63 -22.95 -8.13
N GLY A 7 2.82 -21.90 -8.32
CA GLY A 7 1.37 -21.92 -8.13
C GLY A 7 0.85 -21.55 -6.75
N LYS A 8 1.69 -21.31 -5.73
CA LYS A 8 1.22 -20.83 -4.43
C LYS A 8 0.96 -19.32 -4.48
N ARG A 9 -0.22 -18.85 -4.08
CA ARG A 9 -0.51 -17.43 -3.86
C ARG A 9 -0.63 -17.16 -2.38
N LEU A 10 0.02 -16.09 -1.91
CA LEU A 10 -0.06 -15.66 -0.51
C LEU A 10 -0.73 -14.30 -0.44
N PRO A 11 -1.83 -14.14 0.32
CA PRO A 11 -2.46 -12.85 0.48
C PRO A 11 -1.55 -11.91 1.29
N PRO A 12 -1.53 -10.60 0.99
CA PRO A 12 -0.77 -9.63 1.76
C PRO A 12 -1.35 -9.47 3.16
N SER A 13 -0.46 -9.35 4.14
CA SER A 13 -0.80 -8.70 5.40
C SER A 13 -0.74 -7.19 5.20
N LEU A 14 -1.86 -6.50 5.43
CA LEU A 14 -1.98 -5.06 5.29
C LEU A 14 -1.98 -4.36 6.65
N PHE A 15 -1.16 -3.32 6.76
CA PHE A 15 -1.12 -2.45 7.93
C PHE A 15 -1.32 -1.01 7.49
N LEU A 16 -2.37 -0.37 8.01
CA LEU A 16 -2.62 1.04 7.79
C LEU A 16 -1.97 1.84 8.91
N LEU A 17 -0.97 2.63 8.57
CA LEU A 17 -0.25 3.47 9.53
C LEU A 17 -0.89 4.86 9.57
N PRO A 18 -1.09 5.42 10.78
CA PRO A 18 -1.61 6.77 10.92
C PRO A 18 -0.60 7.81 10.40
N PRO A 19 -1.05 9.05 10.14
CA PRO A 19 -0.15 10.16 9.86
C PRO A 19 0.83 10.37 11.04
N HIS A 20 2.01 10.90 10.73
CA HIS A 20 2.99 11.20 11.76
C HIS A 20 2.42 12.30 12.70
N PRO A 21 2.59 12.22 14.04
CA PRO A 21 1.99 13.16 14.99
C PRO A 21 2.26 14.64 14.68
N GLU A 22 3.41 14.93 14.09
CA GLU A 22 3.90 16.24 13.70
C GLU A 22 3.11 16.80 12.50
N GLU A 23 2.57 15.94 11.63
CA GLU A 23 1.64 16.38 10.57
C GLU A 23 0.30 16.82 11.14
N ILE A 24 -0.15 16.12 12.18
CA ILE A 24 -1.40 16.37 12.87
C ILE A 24 -1.30 17.64 13.74
N SER A 25 -0.17 17.81 14.41
CA SER A 25 0.06 18.92 15.35
C SER A 25 0.49 20.22 14.65
N GLY A 26 1.14 20.10 13.48
CA GLY A 26 1.76 21.23 12.77
C GLY A 26 0.84 22.05 11.87
N SER A 27 -0.49 21.90 11.94
CA SER A 27 -1.46 22.55 11.04
C SER A 27 -1.16 22.35 9.55
N ARG A 28 -0.73 21.14 9.15
CA ARG A 28 -0.56 20.84 7.72
C ARG A 28 -1.94 20.76 7.05
N PRO A 29 -2.12 21.35 5.85
CA PRO A 29 -3.38 21.29 5.12
C PRO A 29 -3.69 19.88 4.60
N THR A 30 -2.70 18.99 4.58
CA THR A 30 -2.78 17.62 4.07
C THR A 30 -2.10 16.65 5.02
N LEU A 31 -2.69 15.47 5.19
CA LEU A 31 -2.15 14.37 5.99
C LEU A 31 -1.77 13.20 5.08
N SER A 32 -0.69 12.51 5.44
CA SER A 32 -0.24 11.32 4.73
C SER A 32 -0.78 10.06 5.41
N LEU A 33 -1.37 9.14 4.62
CA LEU A 33 -1.72 7.79 5.08
C LEU A 33 -0.79 6.79 4.40
N THR A 34 -0.22 5.88 5.18
CA THR A 34 0.72 4.88 4.66
C THR A 34 0.12 3.49 4.78
N CYS A 35 0.08 2.76 3.66
CA CYS A 35 -0.33 1.36 3.63
C CYS A 35 0.91 0.47 3.43
N LEU A 36 1.18 -0.41 4.40
CA LEU A 36 2.26 -1.39 4.33
C LEU A 36 1.68 -2.77 3.97
N ALA A 37 2.03 -3.28 2.79
CA ALA A 37 1.73 -4.64 2.37
C ALA A 37 2.98 -5.52 2.51
N ARG A 38 2.87 -6.68 3.18
CA ARG A 38 3.99 -7.62 3.33
C ARG A 38 3.55 -9.09 3.30
N GLY A 39 4.51 -9.98 3.01
CA GLY A 39 4.30 -11.44 3.09
C GLY A 39 3.41 -12.01 1.99
N PHE A 40 3.29 -11.31 0.86
CA PHE A 40 2.48 -11.73 -0.29
C PHE A 40 3.31 -12.36 -1.40
N PHE A 41 2.64 -13.10 -2.26
CA PHE A 41 3.22 -13.65 -3.49
C PHE A 41 2.10 -13.90 -4.52
N PRO A 42 2.31 -13.61 -5.82
CA PRO A 42 3.52 -13.02 -6.42
C PRO A 42 3.70 -11.54 -6.03
N GLU A 43 4.88 -10.98 -6.30
CA GLU A 43 5.19 -9.56 -5.99
C GLU A 43 4.35 -8.56 -6.81
N ASN A 44 3.67 -9.02 -7.85
CA ASN A 44 2.81 -8.20 -8.68
C ASN A 44 1.42 -8.05 -8.03
N ILE A 45 1.18 -6.92 -7.34
CA ILE A 45 -0.09 -6.59 -6.68
C ILE A 45 -0.53 -5.16 -6.98
N ASP A 46 -1.85 -4.96 -6.97
CA ASP A 46 -2.47 -3.63 -7.09
C ASP A 46 -3.03 -3.19 -5.73
N ILE A 47 -2.69 -1.97 -5.30
CA ILE A 47 -3.23 -1.35 -4.10
C ILE A 47 -4.08 -0.15 -4.52
N ARG A 48 -5.33 -0.08 -4.04
CA ARG A 48 -6.27 1.01 -4.33
C ARG A 48 -6.79 1.63 -3.05
N TRP A 49 -6.82 2.96 -3.03
CA TRP A 49 -7.44 3.71 -1.94
C TRP A 49 -8.93 3.93 -2.20
N GLN A 50 -9.73 3.68 -1.17
CA GLN A 50 -11.16 3.96 -1.17
C GLN A 50 -11.52 4.84 0.01
N LYS A 51 -12.42 5.79 -0.21
CA LYS A 51 -13.01 6.63 0.83
C LYS A 51 -14.51 6.42 0.80
N ASN A 52 -15.11 5.99 1.92
CA ASN A 52 -16.55 5.74 2.00
C ASN A 52 -17.09 4.81 0.89
N GLN A 53 -16.33 3.75 0.57
CA GLN A 53 -16.65 2.78 -0.51
C GLN A 53 -16.55 3.36 -1.94
N GLU A 54 -16.17 4.62 -2.09
CA GLU A 54 -15.88 5.24 -3.38
C GLU A 54 -14.38 5.13 -3.70
N LEU A 55 -14.07 4.65 -4.90
CA LEU A 55 -12.70 4.62 -5.40
C LEU A 55 -12.20 6.05 -5.57
N LEU A 56 -11.09 6.38 -4.92
CA LEU A 56 -10.47 7.68 -5.13
C LEU A 56 -9.87 7.71 -6.55
N PRO A 57 -9.97 8.85 -7.27
CA PRO A 57 -9.30 9.00 -8.55
C PRO A 57 -7.81 8.74 -8.34
N GLU A 58 -7.20 8.09 -9.34
CA GLU A 58 -5.80 7.70 -9.36
C GLU A 58 -4.91 8.94 -9.23
N ASN A 59 -4.71 9.38 -7.99
CA ASN A 59 -3.69 10.35 -7.62
C ASN A 59 -2.34 9.63 -7.66
N PRO A 60 -1.21 10.34 -7.84
CA PRO A 60 0.13 9.78 -8.04
C PRO A 60 0.70 8.87 -6.92
N GLY A 61 -0.13 8.47 -5.95
CA GLY A 61 0.15 7.44 -4.95
C GLY A 61 -0.40 6.04 -5.28
N SER A 62 -0.88 5.78 -6.50
CA SER A 62 -0.99 4.40 -7.00
C SER A 62 0.44 3.84 -7.17
N ALA A 63 0.93 3.17 -6.12
CA ALA A 63 2.21 2.49 -6.19
C ALA A 63 2.06 1.22 -7.03
N SER A 64 2.19 1.34 -8.35
CA SER A 64 2.60 0.21 -9.17
C SER A 64 4.06 -0.06 -8.82
N PHE A 65 4.31 -1.05 -7.95
CA PHE A 65 5.68 -1.43 -7.61
C PHE A 65 6.37 -1.93 -8.89
N PRO A 66 7.56 -1.40 -9.26
CA PRO A 66 8.26 -1.86 -10.44
C PRO A 66 8.56 -3.35 -10.26
N THR A 67 8.18 -4.16 -11.24
CA THR A 67 8.66 -5.53 -11.39
C THR A 67 10.18 -5.50 -11.41
N GLY A 68 10.81 -5.96 -10.34
CA GLY A 68 12.25 -6.15 -10.31
C GLY A 68 12.67 -7.10 -11.43
N SER A 69 13.53 -6.61 -12.33
CA SER A 69 14.25 -7.36 -13.35
C SER A 69 15.40 -8.17 -12.75
#